data_AF-A0A7W1MEH2-F1
#
_entry.id   AF-A0A7W1MEH2-F1
#
_cell.length_a   1.000
_cell.length_b   1.000
_cell.length_c   1.000
_cell.angle_alpha   90.00
_cell.angle_beta   90.00
_cell.angle_gamma   90.00
#
_symmetry.space_group_name_H-M   'P 1'
#
loop_
_entity.id
_entity.type
_entity.pdbx_description
1 polymer ?
#
loop_
_entity_poly.entity_id
_entity_poly.type
_entity_poly.pdbx_seq_one_letter_code
_entity_poly.pdbx_strand_id
1 'polypeptide(L)'
;MFKNFLIPLVLFSSPLLQAKVSEYAKLAMANPIAFSVVREDSAQDLEVVQRYFSEELTSMLMVASGGDTAALLSTQAKLNDLTIVDPNLSQLQLTKLKMHFLGLPSHTIQKLLGYRDMDPKKRKDIILGLMQALDIDRNQFGDIDQMASYGLDFIGRYEMVFKELRQKLEGHQSHIEQLFKFTNVKEQAAFVNSETSFGQALDRAFNEVMSQDNLVALFGEKATANRVDEFSSHFAERMRIYLSEHLASKSPWMAHLLLGNFYNETFPWISTPPHYVLPDIHYLNKSMEAVLEESQSERYHVIHLSNILDWLSPAEAEKTLQLAFQALKPGGAIIIRQLNSDLDIPAAGKDFLWDFKVSNDFQHKDRSFFYRHFYLGFKPHVTEAPQVLALANQVLEEIPVIQGGFFQALQEMPLETFQSTQEQFFYAVNYFSRPMAALIARLPQHADRIDILHNMVEEHGDFDSKKYHSNTFKKFLGTIGVNQRRLDQSPPGSIVNAFNFTLMGVSANEDPLIAIACNGIIEYAFADISALLGKIVVDRRWVSEEDLVHYNLHADIDKRHAEEFFKIIEPFANDPENRQKILMGLRLGAYIFDQLYDGLYKDALL
;
A
#
# COMPACT_ATOMS: atom_id res chain seq x y z
N MET A 1 -27.85 28.32 21.05
CA MET A 1 -29.09 27.62 21.44
C MET A 1 -28.93 26.18 20.96
N PHE A 2 -28.58 25.29 21.88
CA PHE A 2 -28.08 23.93 21.63
C PHE A 2 -29.13 23.03 20.98
N LYS A 3 -28.78 22.33 19.89
CA LYS A 3 -29.47 21.11 19.44
C LYS A 3 -28.49 19.94 19.54
N ASN A 4 -28.66 19.18 20.62
CA ASN A 4 -28.05 17.88 20.86
C ASN A 4 -28.51 16.90 19.77
N PHE A 5 -27.58 16.36 18.97
CA PHE A 5 -27.81 15.09 18.26
C PHE A 5 -27.51 13.94 19.21
N LEU A 6 -28.48 13.64 20.07
CA LEU A 6 -28.61 12.32 20.67
C LEU A 6 -29.01 11.37 19.54
N ILE A 7 -28.16 10.38 19.25
CA ILE A 7 -28.57 9.19 18.51
C ILE A 7 -29.73 8.58 19.31
N PRO A 8 -30.95 8.46 18.75
CA PRO A 8 -32.02 7.82 19.47
C PRO A 8 -31.63 6.34 19.63
N LEU A 9 -31.73 5.83 20.86
CA LEU A 9 -31.94 4.43 21.11
C LEU A 9 -33.24 4.06 20.37
N VAL A 10 -33.15 3.60 19.12
CA VAL A 10 -34.30 3.09 18.39
C VAL A 10 -34.66 1.77 19.05
N LEU A 11 -35.60 1.84 19.99
CA LEU A 11 -36.38 0.69 20.42
C LEU A 11 -37.15 0.21 19.18
N PHE A 12 -36.59 -0.78 18.48
CA PHE A 12 -37.27 -1.48 17.40
C PHE A 12 -38.48 -2.24 17.96
N SER A 13 -39.64 -1.60 17.93
CA SER A 13 -40.94 -2.26 18.15
C SER A 13 -41.53 -2.71 16.81
N SER A 14 -40.89 -3.70 16.18
CA SER A 14 -41.54 -4.56 15.19
C SER A 14 -41.45 -6.01 15.68
N PRO A 15 -42.56 -6.61 16.14
CA PRO A 15 -42.55 -7.96 16.72
C PRO A 15 -42.15 -9.06 15.71
N LEU A 16 -42.12 -8.77 14.41
CA LEU A 16 -41.71 -9.72 13.36
C LEU A 16 -40.18 -9.79 13.16
N LEU A 17 -39.42 -8.73 13.47
CA LEU A 17 -37.94 -8.77 13.39
C LEU A 17 -37.31 -9.49 14.59
N GLN A 18 -37.94 -9.44 15.78
CA GLN A 18 -37.40 -10.04 17.00
C GLN A 18 -37.33 -11.56 16.98
N ALA A 19 -38.07 -12.23 16.10
CA ALA A 19 -38.17 -13.69 16.06
C ALA A 19 -37.00 -14.40 15.35
N LYS A 20 -36.21 -13.69 14.51
CA LYS A 20 -35.10 -14.28 13.74
C LYS A 20 -33.70 -13.96 14.26
N VAL A 21 -33.55 -12.89 15.06
CA VAL A 21 -32.25 -12.54 15.66
C VAL A 21 -31.96 -13.50 16.82
N SER A 22 -30.78 -14.11 16.77
CA SER A 22 -30.28 -15.03 17.80
C SER A 22 -30.08 -14.35 19.16
N GLU A 23 -30.09 -15.15 20.24
CA GLU A 23 -29.93 -14.64 21.61
C GLU A 23 -28.56 -13.98 21.82
N TYR A 24 -27.49 -14.59 21.31
CA TYR A 24 -26.15 -14.01 21.43
C TYR A 24 -26.06 -12.63 20.77
N ALA A 25 -26.68 -12.45 19.59
CA ALA A 25 -26.68 -11.18 18.88
C ALA A 25 -27.44 -10.11 19.68
N LYS A 26 -28.59 -10.46 20.28
CA LYS A 26 -29.36 -9.55 21.16
C LYS A 26 -28.54 -9.09 22.36
N LEU A 27 -27.75 -9.97 22.97
CA LEU A 27 -26.86 -9.61 24.08
C LEU A 27 -25.72 -8.71 23.61
N ALA A 28 -25.08 -9.07 22.49
CA ALA A 28 -23.95 -8.33 21.95
C ALA A 28 -24.32 -6.91 21.49
N MET A 29 -25.57 -6.63 21.12
CA MET A 29 -26.03 -5.28 20.81
C MET A 29 -25.80 -4.26 21.94
N ALA A 30 -25.73 -4.71 23.19
CA ALA A 30 -25.43 -3.85 24.33
C ALA A 30 -23.97 -3.37 24.37
N ASN A 31 -23.07 -4.00 23.62
CA ASN A 31 -21.65 -3.66 23.61
C ASN A 31 -21.43 -2.35 22.83
N PRO A 32 -20.80 -1.33 23.42
CA PRO A 32 -20.54 -0.07 22.72
C PRO A 32 -19.47 -0.19 21.61
N ILE A 33 -18.48 -1.05 21.84
CA ILE A 33 -17.39 -1.36 20.90
C ILE A 33 -17.93 -2.25 19.79
N ALA A 34 -17.81 -1.81 18.54
CA ALA A 34 -18.22 -2.60 17.38
C ALA A 34 -17.18 -3.69 17.07
N PHE A 35 -15.90 -3.29 17.02
CA PHE A 35 -14.77 -4.14 16.68
C PHE A 35 -13.65 -3.90 17.67
N SER A 36 -13.27 -4.92 18.42
CA SER A 36 -12.12 -4.85 19.32
C SER A 36 -10.83 -5.03 18.54
N VAL A 37 -10.86 -5.81 17.47
CA VAL A 37 -9.71 -6.13 16.63
C VAL A 37 -10.00 -5.72 15.19
N VAL A 38 -9.08 -4.96 14.58
CA VAL A 38 -9.12 -4.63 13.15
C VAL A 38 -8.97 -5.90 12.32
N ARG A 39 -9.86 -6.09 11.34
CA ARG A 39 -9.84 -7.25 10.43
C ARG A 39 -9.05 -6.99 9.16
N GLU A 40 -8.02 -6.15 9.23
CA GLU A 40 -7.13 -5.76 8.15
C GLU A 40 -5.69 -6.12 8.53
N ASP A 41 -4.90 -6.59 7.58
CA ASP A 41 -3.48 -6.84 7.83
C ASP A 41 -2.66 -5.55 7.81
N SER A 42 -2.48 -4.99 9.01
CA SER A 42 -1.71 -3.76 9.26
C SER A 42 -0.28 -3.75 8.69
N ALA A 43 0.33 -4.92 8.40
CA ALA A 43 1.66 -4.96 7.80
C ALA A 43 1.65 -4.40 6.37
N GLN A 44 0.53 -4.51 5.65
CA GLN A 44 0.38 -3.98 4.29
C GLN A 44 0.32 -2.46 4.31
N ASP A 45 -0.40 -1.89 5.28
CA ASP A 45 -0.47 -0.43 5.46
C ASP A 45 0.91 0.14 5.82
N LEU A 46 1.66 -0.58 6.66
CA LEU A 46 3.05 -0.24 6.97
C LEU A 46 3.94 -0.30 5.73
N GLU A 47 3.78 -1.33 4.90
CA GLU A 47 4.54 -1.48 3.65
C GLU A 47 4.27 -0.32 2.69
N VAL A 48 3.02 0.15 2.57
CA VAL A 48 2.71 1.36 1.77
C VAL A 48 3.53 2.55 2.26
N VAL A 49 3.51 2.84 3.57
CA VAL A 49 4.23 3.99 4.11
C VAL A 49 5.74 3.84 3.94
N GLN A 50 6.29 2.65 4.19
CA GLN A 50 7.72 2.40 4.07
C GLN A 50 8.22 2.38 2.63
N ARG A 51 7.37 1.97 1.67
CA ARG A 51 7.74 1.88 0.26
C ARG A 51 7.68 3.22 -0.43
N TYR A 52 6.63 4.00 -0.18
CA TYR A 52 6.35 5.22 -0.96
C TYR A 52 6.67 6.53 -0.22
N PHE A 53 6.89 6.49 1.09
CA PHE A 53 7.12 7.67 1.93
C PHE A 53 8.30 7.47 2.90
N SER A 54 9.32 6.73 2.49
CA SER A 54 10.50 6.38 3.32
C SER A 54 11.31 7.60 3.77
N GLU A 55 11.38 8.62 2.92
CA GLU A 55 12.22 9.81 3.17
C GLU A 55 11.47 10.94 3.86
N GLU A 56 10.15 11.00 3.69
CA GLU A 56 9.30 12.09 4.17
C GLU A 56 8.74 11.86 5.58
N LEU A 57 8.48 12.96 6.29
CA LEU A 57 7.68 12.92 7.51
C LEU A 57 6.19 12.87 7.14
N THR A 58 5.59 11.70 7.30
CA THR A 58 4.26 11.40 6.76
C THR A 58 3.13 11.86 7.69
N SER A 59 2.29 12.76 7.19
CA SER A 59 0.98 13.06 7.79
C SER A 59 -0.09 12.09 7.28
N MET A 60 -0.76 11.37 8.18
CA MET A 60 -1.74 10.34 7.83
C MET A 60 -3.12 10.57 8.46
N LEU A 61 -4.18 10.28 7.69
CA LEU A 61 -5.57 10.24 8.16
C LEU A 61 -6.10 8.80 8.07
N MET A 62 -6.69 8.27 9.14
CA MET A 62 -7.24 6.93 9.14
C MET A 62 -8.44 6.75 10.07
N VAL A 63 -9.24 5.72 9.80
CA VAL A 63 -10.31 5.26 10.70
C VAL A 63 -9.71 4.58 11.94
N ALA A 64 -10.32 4.78 13.11
CA ALA A 64 -9.87 4.15 14.35
C ALA A 64 -10.10 2.64 14.34
N SER A 65 -11.33 2.20 14.05
CA SER A 65 -11.71 0.78 14.07
C SER A 65 -11.32 0.13 15.41
N GLY A 66 -10.64 -1.01 15.42
CA GLY A 66 -10.08 -1.65 16.63
C GLY A 66 -8.77 -1.05 17.15
N GLY A 67 -8.16 -0.09 16.43
CA GLY A 67 -6.93 0.60 16.80
C GLY A 67 -5.62 -0.15 16.49
N ASP A 68 -5.68 -1.40 16.03
CA ASP A 68 -4.51 -2.26 15.80
C ASP A 68 -3.56 -1.69 14.72
N THR A 69 -4.11 -1.25 13.58
CA THR A 69 -3.33 -0.64 12.49
C THR A 69 -2.69 0.68 12.93
N ALA A 70 -3.43 1.54 13.65
CA ALA A 70 -2.90 2.78 14.19
C ALA A 70 -1.73 2.53 15.17
N ALA A 71 -1.84 1.49 16.00
CA ALA A 71 -0.82 1.11 16.96
C ALA A 71 0.48 0.64 16.28
N LEU A 72 0.37 -0.15 15.20
CA LEU A 72 1.54 -0.54 14.41
C LEU A 72 2.19 0.69 13.74
N LEU A 73 1.42 1.45 12.96
CA LEU A 73 1.93 2.55 12.15
C LEU A 73 2.60 3.62 13.00
N SER A 74 2.02 3.96 14.16
CA SER A 74 2.58 4.98 15.07
C SER A 74 3.95 4.63 15.64
N THR A 75 4.39 3.37 15.54
CA THR A 75 5.69 2.93 16.06
C THR A 75 6.65 2.42 14.99
N GLN A 76 6.14 2.07 13.81
CA GLN A 76 6.93 1.44 12.75
C GLN A 76 7.04 2.28 11.47
N ALA A 77 6.17 3.29 11.31
CA ALA A 77 6.21 4.22 10.20
C ALA A 77 6.78 5.58 10.62
N LYS A 78 7.42 6.26 9.67
CA LYS A 78 8.02 7.59 9.86
C LYS A 78 6.95 8.69 9.77
N LEU A 79 6.06 8.74 10.77
CA LEU A 79 4.93 9.67 10.78
C LEU A 79 5.30 11.01 11.43
N ASN A 80 4.82 12.10 10.85
CA ASN A 80 4.79 13.43 11.48
C ASN A 80 3.62 13.52 12.47
N ASP A 81 2.43 13.23 11.94
CA ASP A 81 1.17 13.31 12.65
C ASP A 81 0.20 12.23 12.15
N LEU A 82 -0.65 11.77 13.05
CA LEU A 82 -1.66 10.76 12.77
C LEU A 82 -3.04 11.26 13.23
N THR A 83 -3.92 11.51 12.27
CA THR A 83 -5.32 11.85 12.55
C THR A 83 -6.16 10.58 12.51
N ILE A 84 -6.76 10.23 13.65
CA ILE A 84 -7.58 9.04 13.84
C ILE A 84 -9.03 9.47 14.01
N VAL A 85 -9.92 8.93 13.18
CA VAL A 85 -11.33 9.33 13.12
C VAL A 85 -12.25 8.14 13.33
N ASP A 86 -13.33 8.33 14.08
CA ASP A 86 -14.41 7.35 14.17
C ASP A 86 -15.69 8.03 14.68
N PRO A 87 -16.86 7.79 14.06
CA PRO A 87 -18.12 8.28 14.61
C PRO A 87 -18.48 7.57 15.93
N ASN A 88 -17.98 6.35 16.16
CA ASN A 88 -18.16 5.66 17.44
C ASN A 88 -17.06 6.07 18.43
N LEU A 89 -17.45 6.85 19.45
CA LEU A 89 -16.55 7.28 20.50
C LEU A 89 -15.86 6.09 21.20
N SER A 90 -16.55 4.95 21.36
CA SER A 90 -15.99 3.77 22.01
C SER A 90 -14.80 3.18 21.24
N GLN A 91 -14.82 3.23 19.90
CA GLN A 91 -13.68 2.81 19.06
C GLN A 91 -12.48 3.72 19.29
N LEU A 92 -12.67 5.04 19.31
CA LEU A 92 -11.58 5.98 19.59
C LEU A 92 -10.98 5.78 20.98
N GLN A 93 -11.81 5.52 21.99
CA GLN A 93 -11.32 5.29 23.35
C GLN A 93 -10.58 3.95 23.47
N LEU A 94 -11.03 2.90 22.77
CA LEU A 94 -10.29 1.65 22.65
C LEU A 94 -8.92 1.88 21.97
N THR A 95 -8.88 2.63 20.87
CA THR A 95 -7.63 2.97 20.18
C THR A 95 -6.68 3.72 21.12
N LYS A 96 -7.15 4.75 21.83
CA LYS A 96 -6.34 5.49 22.83
C LYS A 96 -5.74 4.56 23.88
N LEU A 97 -6.53 3.61 24.38
CA LEU A 97 -6.06 2.65 25.37
C LEU A 97 -4.97 1.72 24.79
N LYS A 98 -5.16 1.21 23.57
CA LYS A 98 -4.15 0.39 22.86
C LYS A 98 -2.87 1.17 22.54
N MET A 99 -2.98 2.46 22.18
CA MET A 99 -1.81 3.32 22.00
C MET A 99 -0.97 3.41 23.27
N HIS A 100 -1.61 3.43 24.44
CA HIS A 100 -0.89 3.44 25.72
C HIS A 100 -0.21 2.09 26.03
N PHE A 101 -0.60 0.99 25.38
CA PHE A 101 0.03 -0.31 25.57
C PHE A 101 1.37 -0.44 24.85
N LEU A 102 1.68 0.41 23.87
CA LEU A 102 2.88 0.31 23.03
C LEU A 102 4.20 0.40 23.82
N GLY A 103 4.18 0.96 25.04
CA GLY A 103 5.33 0.98 25.95
C GLY A 103 5.48 -0.28 26.83
N LEU A 104 4.55 -1.24 26.75
CA LEU A 104 4.52 -2.42 27.61
C LEU A 104 5.18 -3.63 26.93
N PRO A 105 5.76 -4.57 27.71
CA PRO A 105 6.23 -5.83 27.15
C PRO A 105 5.09 -6.63 26.49
N SER A 106 5.37 -7.27 25.35
CA SER A 106 4.38 -8.04 24.57
C SER A 106 3.55 -9.03 25.42
N HIS A 107 4.17 -9.73 26.37
CA HIS A 107 3.46 -10.66 27.25
C HIS A 107 2.45 -9.98 28.19
N THR A 108 2.69 -8.72 28.56
CA THR A 108 1.77 -7.90 29.36
C THR A 108 0.60 -7.43 28.50
N ILE A 109 0.89 -6.97 27.28
CA ILE A 109 -0.14 -6.61 26.29
C ILE A 109 -1.09 -7.79 26.07
N GLN A 110 -0.55 -8.98 25.78
CA GLN A 110 -1.34 -10.19 25.59
C GLN A 110 -2.24 -10.55 26.79
N LYS A 111 -1.79 -10.29 28.02
CA LYS A 111 -2.62 -10.52 29.23
C LYS A 111 -3.78 -9.52 29.35
N LEU A 112 -3.56 -8.26 29.00
CA LEU A 112 -4.58 -7.21 29.04
C LEU A 112 -5.62 -7.41 27.93
N LEU A 113 -5.18 -7.84 26.75
CA LEU A 113 -6.04 -8.11 25.60
C LEU A 113 -6.84 -9.41 25.75
N GLY A 114 -6.36 -10.38 26.54
CA GLY A 114 -7.09 -11.63 26.83
C GLY A 114 -6.46 -12.90 26.28
N TYR A 115 -5.33 -12.81 25.59
CA TYR A 115 -4.63 -13.96 24.98
C TYR A 115 -3.81 -14.78 25.97
N ARG A 116 -3.58 -14.24 27.17
CA ARG A 116 -2.90 -14.92 28.27
C ARG A 116 -3.65 -14.74 29.57
N ASP A 117 -3.52 -15.75 30.44
CA ASP A 117 -4.13 -15.74 31.76
C ASP A 117 -3.66 -14.55 32.60
N MET A 118 -4.66 -13.92 33.22
CA MET A 118 -4.50 -12.85 34.18
C MET A 118 -5.69 -12.94 35.15
N ASP A 119 -5.41 -12.74 36.44
CA ASP A 119 -6.47 -12.59 37.43
C ASP A 119 -7.45 -11.48 37.00
N PRO A 120 -8.77 -11.76 36.88
CA PRO A 120 -9.74 -10.79 36.37
C PRO A 120 -9.77 -9.49 37.18
N LYS A 121 -9.64 -9.57 38.52
CA LYS A 121 -9.60 -8.38 39.37
C LYS A 121 -8.37 -7.52 39.05
N LYS A 122 -7.20 -8.14 38.89
CA LYS A 122 -5.98 -7.43 38.47
C LYS A 122 -6.13 -6.79 37.09
N ARG A 123 -6.72 -7.50 36.11
CA ARG A 123 -6.97 -6.95 34.77
C ARG A 123 -7.88 -5.72 34.85
N LYS A 124 -8.98 -5.83 35.61
CA LYS A 124 -9.93 -4.75 35.88
C LYS A 124 -9.26 -3.53 36.49
N ASP A 125 -8.49 -3.72 37.56
CA ASP A 125 -7.83 -2.62 38.29
C ASP A 125 -6.84 -1.87 37.39
N ILE A 126 -6.05 -2.59 36.58
CA ILE A 126 -5.11 -1.97 35.63
C ILE A 126 -5.87 -1.15 34.58
N ILE A 127 -6.86 -1.74 33.93
CA ILE A 127 -7.58 -1.09 32.83
C ILE A 127 -8.38 0.12 33.32
N LEU A 128 -9.06 0.01 34.47
CA LEU A 128 -9.77 1.15 35.06
C LEU A 128 -8.81 2.27 35.49
N GLY A 129 -7.63 1.92 36.02
CA GLY A 129 -6.59 2.90 36.34
C GLY A 129 -6.10 3.64 35.10
N LEU A 130 -5.89 2.93 33.99
CA LEU A 130 -5.52 3.55 32.70
C LEU A 130 -6.64 4.41 32.13
N MET A 131 -7.89 3.96 32.20
CA MET A 131 -9.05 4.76 31.79
C MET A 131 -9.12 6.07 32.57
N GLN A 132 -8.93 6.01 33.89
CA GLN A 132 -8.90 7.22 34.73
C GLN A 132 -7.75 8.16 34.35
N ALA A 133 -6.55 7.63 34.10
CA ALA A 133 -5.39 8.43 33.71
C ALA A 133 -5.56 9.09 32.33
N LEU A 134 -6.33 8.48 31.43
CA LEU A 134 -6.59 8.95 30.07
C LEU A 134 -7.92 9.70 29.91
N ASP A 135 -8.63 9.98 31.01
CA ASP A 135 -9.96 10.61 31.03
C ASP A 135 -10.98 9.88 30.13
N ILE A 136 -10.99 8.55 30.22
CA ILE A 136 -11.88 7.66 29.46
C ILE A 136 -13.07 7.27 30.32
N ASP A 137 -14.29 7.55 29.85
CA ASP A 137 -15.50 7.04 30.47
C ASP A 137 -15.56 5.51 30.34
N ARG A 138 -15.59 4.82 31.49
CA ARG A 138 -15.68 3.36 31.57
C ARG A 138 -16.90 2.79 30.83
N ASN A 139 -17.99 3.56 30.70
CA ASN A 139 -19.20 3.08 30.03
C ASN A 139 -18.98 2.84 28.53
N GLN A 140 -17.91 3.38 27.95
CA GLN A 140 -17.51 3.15 26.55
C GLN A 140 -17.05 1.70 26.30
N PHE A 141 -16.86 0.88 27.34
CA PHE A 141 -16.38 -0.50 27.23
C PHE A 141 -17.46 -1.53 27.60
N GLY A 142 -18.69 -1.08 27.87
CA GLY A 142 -19.81 -1.96 28.23
C GLY A 142 -19.62 -2.60 29.59
N ASP A 143 -19.80 -3.93 29.67
CA ASP A 143 -19.65 -4.69 30.89
C ASP A 143 -18.15 -4.84 31.28
N ILE A 144 -17.75 -4.11 32.31
CA ILE A 144 -16.39 -4.11 32.83
C ILE A 144 -15.99 -5.46 33.44
N ASP A 145 -16.93 -6.21 34.02
CA ASP A 145 -16.63 -7.53 34.59
C ASP A 145 -16.44 -8.57 33.47
N GLN A 146 -17.18 -8.41 32.37
CA GLN A 146 -16.95 -9.18 31.15
C GLN A 146 -15.56 -8.87 30.56
N MET A 147 -15.21 -7.59 30.41
CA MET A 147 -13.88 -7.14 29.95
C MET A 147 -12.77 -7.67 30.86
N ALA A 148 -12.96 -7.60 32.17
CA ALA A 148 -12.01 -8.13 33.15
C ALA A 148 -11.80 -9.64 33.00
N SER A 149 -12.85 -10.38 32.66
CA SER A 149 -12.81 -11.84 32.52
C SER A 149 -12.20 -12.28 31.19
N TYR A 150 -12.64 -11.70 30.08
CA TYR A 150 -12.25 -12.14 28.74
C TYR A 150 -11.04 -11.39 28.17
N GLY A 151 -10.83 -10.13 28.56
CA GLY A 151 -9.84 -9.25 27.96
C GLY A 151 -10.42 -8.30 26.93
N LEU A 152 -9.68 -7.23 26.64
CA LEU A 152 -10.14 -6.11 25.79
C LEU A 152 -10.43 -6.51 24.34
N ASP A 153 -9.72 -7.50 23.80
CA ASP A 153 -9.94 -7.93 22.41
C ASP A 153 -11.11 -8.92 22.28
N PHE A 154 -11.93 -9.09 23.32
CA PHE A 154 -13.04 -10.04 23.33
C PHE A 154 -14.36 -9.42 23.81
N ILE A 155 -14.53 -8.10 23.73
CA ILE A 155 -15.75 -7.41 24.19
C ILE A 155 -16.54 -6.71 23.09
N GLY A 156 -15.99 -6.61 21.88
CA GLY A 156 -16.66 -6.01 20.75
C GLY A 156 -17.82 -6.88 20.23
N ARG A 157 -18.78 -6.23 19.56
CA ARG A 157 -19.92 -6.92 18.92
C ARG A 157 -19.45 -8.01 17.97
N TYR A 158 -18.45 -7.72 17.14
CA TYR A 158 -17.95 -8.67 16.17
C TYR A 158 -17.20 -9.84 16.83
N GLU A 159 -16.50 -9.59 17.94
CA GLU A 159 -15.83 -10.67 18.68
C GLU A 159 -16.82 -11.58 19.42
N MET A 160 -18.02 -11.11 19.76
CA MET A 160 -19.11 -11.99 20.23
C MET A 160 -19.57 -12.95 19.14
N VAL A 161 -19.59 -12.53 17.87
CA VAL A 161 -19.88 -13.43 16.73
C VAL A 161 -18.86 -14.57 16.68
N PHE A 162 -17.57 -14.27 16.91
CA PHE A 162 -16.52 -15.28 16.84
C PHE A 162 -16.55 -16.22 18.04
N LYS A 163 -16.90 -15.69 19.22
CA LYS A 163 -17.15 -16.52 20.41
C LYS A 163 -18.29 -17.50 20.13
N GLU A 164 -19.40 -17.04 19.57
CA GLU A 164 -20.51 -17.91 19.20
C GLU A 164 -20.10 -18.92 18.11
N LEU A 165 -19.36 -18.49 17.09
CA LEU A 165 -18.85 -19.39 16.03
C LEU A 165 -18.08 -20.57 16.64
N ARG A 166 -17.19 -20.29 17.60
CA ARG A 166 -16.44 -21.34 18.30
C ARG A 166 -17.33 -22.25 19.14
N GLN A 167 -18.36 -21.72 19.79
CA GLN A 167 -19.34 -22.54 20.51
C GLN A 167 -20.09 -23.49 19.57
N LYS A 168 -20.50 -23.01 18.39
CA LYS A 168 -21.13 -23.86 17.36
C LYS A 168 -20.20 -24.94 16.81
N LEU A 169 -18.89 -24.74 16.94
CA LEU A 169 -17.86 -25.68 16.51
C LEU A 169 -17.24 -26.49 17.67
N GLU A 170 -17.81 -26.48 18.87
CA GLU A 170 -17.28 -27.20 20.04
C GLU A 170 -17.17 -28.72 19.78
N GLY A 171 -18.08 -29.31 19.00
CA GLY A 171 -18.00 -30.72 18.56
C GLY A 171 -16.88 -31.03 17.56
N HIS A 172 -16.19 -30.01 17.04
CA HIS A 172 -15.20 -30.12 15.97
C HIS A 172 -13.80 -29.63 16.36
N GLN A 173 -13.50 -29.48 17.66
CA GLN A 173 -12.20 -28.96 18.13
C GLN A 173 -10.98 -29.74 17.60
N SER A 174 -11.07 -31.07 17.52
CA SER A 174 -9.98 -31.89 16.95
C SER A 174 -9.70 -31.58 15.47
N HIS A 175 -10.74 -31.23 14.70
CA HIS A 175 -10.60 -30.83 13.30
C HIS A 175 -9.99 -29.43 13.19
N ILE A 176 -10.39 -28.51 14.08
CA ILE A 176 -9.78 -27.18 14.16
C ILE A 176 -8.29 -27.30 14.51
N GLU A 177 -7.92 -28.08 15.52
CA GLU A 177 -6.50 -28.30 15.83
C GLU A 177 -5.73 -28.92 14.67
N GLN A 178 -6.34 -29.86 13.95
CA GLN A 178 -5.74 -30.46 12.76
C GLN A 178 -5.52 -29.43 11.65
N LEU A 179 -6.47 -28.51 11.45
CA LEU A 179 -6.36 -27.42 10.47
C LEU A 179 -5.06 -26.62 10.65
N PHE A 180 -4.70 -26.29 11.89
CA PHE A 180 -3.47 -25.55 12.21
C PHE A 180 -2.18 -26.40 12.18
N LYS A 181 -2.28 -27.72 12.04
CA LYS A 181 -1.14 -28.65 11.96
C LYS A 181 -0.76 -29.01 10.52
N PHE A 182 -1.59 -28.67 9.52
CA PHE A 182 -1.22 -28.90 8.12
C PHE A 182 0.03 -28.11 7.73
N THR A 183 0.85 -28.75 6.89
CA THR A 183 2.03 -28.14 6.26
C THR A 183 1.90 -28.06 4.74
N ASN A 184 0.82 -28.61 4.18
CA ASN A 184 0.51 -28.63 2.76
C ASN A 184 -0.86 -27.99 2.51
N VAL A 185 -0.89 -26.93 1.70
CA VAL A 185 -2.10 -26.16 1.41
C VAL A 185 -3.16 -26.98 0.65
N LYS A 186 -2.75 -27.93 -0.21
CA LYS A 186 -3.71 -28.76 -0.97
C LYS A 186 -4.47 -29.73 -0.07
N GLU A 187 -3.77 -30.35 0.86
CA GLU A 187 -4.40 -31.25 1.85
C GLU A 187 -5.32 -30.47 2.79
N GLN A 188 -4.89 -29.29 3.23
CA GLN A 188 -5.67 -28.37 4.03
C GLN A 188 -6.96 -27.93 3.32
N ALA A 189 -6.85 -27.52 2.05
CA ALA A 189 -7.98 -27.09 1.24
C ALA A 189 -8.99 -28.23 1.04
N ALA A 190 -8.52 -29.44 0.76
CA ALA A 190 -9.37 -30.63 0.67
C ALA A 190 -10.07 -30.93 2.01
N PHE A 191 -9.39 -30.70 3.13
CA PHE A 191 -9.93 -30.94 4.47
C PHE A 191 -11.07 -29.98 4.87
N VAL A 192 -11.04 -28.72 4.41
CA VAL A 192 -12.08 -27.71 4.69
C VAL A 192 -13.08 -27.53 3.55
N ASN A 193 -12.99 -28.35 2.50
CA ASN A 193 -13.90 -28.31 1.37
C ASN A 193 -15.36 -28.49 1.84
N SER A 194 -16.29 -27.73 1.25
CA SER A 194 -17.70 -27.70 1.63
C SER A 194 -18.44 -29.04 1.49
N GLU A 195 -17.88 -30.00 0.75
CA GLU A 195 -18.44 -31.35 0.62
C GLU A 195 -18.06 -32.27 1.80
N THR A 196 -17.04 -31.91 2.58
CA THR A 196 -16.60 -32.68 3.75
C THR A 196 -17.50 -32.44 4.96
N SER A 197 -17.51 -33.39 5.92
CA SER A 197 -18.28 -33.23 7.16
C SER A 197 -17.86 -32.00 7.97
N PHE A 198 -16.55 -31.68 7.97
CA PHE A 198 -16.03 -30.50 8.66
C PHE A 198 -16.34 -29.21 7.91
N GLY A 199 -16.18 -29.18 6.58
CA GLY A 199 -16.57 -28.02 5.76
C GLY A 199 -18.07 -27.69 5.89
N GLN A 200 -18.94 -28.70 5.89
CA GLN A 200 -20.38 -28.51 6.15
C GLN A 200 -20.66 -27.98 7.56
N ALA A 201 -19.86 -28.39 8.57
CA ALA A 201 -19.99 -27.86 9.92
C ALA A 201 -19.58 -26.39 10.00
N LEU A 202 -18.50 -25.99 9.30
CA LEU A 202 -18.11 -24.60 9.16
C LEU A 202 -19.22 -23.78 8.50
N ASP A 203 -19.78 -24.24 7.38
CA ASP A 203 -20.86 -23.52 6.68
C ASP A 203 -22.10 -23.35 7.55
N ARG A 204 -22.52 -24.40 8.27
CA ARG A 204 -23.63 -24.29 9.22
C ARG A 204 -23.35 -23.27 10.31
N ALA A 205 -22.15 -23.31 10.90
CA ALA A 205 -21.76 -22.38 11.96
C ALA A 205 -21.76 -20.93 11.45
N PHE A 206 -21.17 -20.67 10.27
CA PHE A 206 -21.22 -19.35 9.62
C PHE A 206 -22.64 -18.89 9.33
N ASN A 207 -23.49 -19.75 8.77
CA ASN A 207 -24.89 -19.43 8.47
C ASN A 207 -25.70 -19.08 9.71
N GLU A 208 -25.46 -19.76 10.84
CA GLU A 208 -26.14 -19.46 12.10
C GLU A 208 -25.67 -18.16 12.73
N VAL A 209 -24.35 -17.92 12.78
CA VAL A 209 -23.80 -16.78 13.52
C VAL A 209 -23.76 -15.52 12.65
N MET A 210 -23.26 -15.59 11.43
CA MET A 210 -23.13 -14.44 10.51
C MET A 210 -24.34 -14.29 9.56
N SER A 211 -25.53 -14.70 10.01
CA SER A 211 -26.77 -14.45 9.26
C SER A 211 -27.01 -12.95 9.07
N GLN A 212 -27.67 -12.58 7.97
CA GLN A 212 -28.04 -11.20 7.69
C GLN A 212 -28.80 -10.55 8.86
N ASP A 213 -29.75 -11.26 9.46
CA ASP A 213 -30.54 -10.74 10.59
C ASP A 213 -29.67 -10.43 11.82
N ASN A 214 -28.69 -11.29 12.13
CA ASN A 214 -27.75 -11.04 13.23
C ASN A 214 -26.84 -9.85 12.92
N LEU A 215 -26.27 -9.77 11.72
CA LEU A 215 -25.35 -8.70 11.36
C LEU A 215 -26.04 -7.33 11.27
N VAL A 216 -27.27 -7.28 10.75
CA VAL A 216 -28.12 -6.07 10.78
C VAL A 216 -28.39 -5.65 12.22
N ALA A 217 -28.70 -6.59 13.12
CA ALA A 217 -28.92 -6.26 14.52
C ALA A 217 -27.67 -5.67 15.19
N LEU A 218 -26.48 -6.17 14.85
CA LEU A 218 -25.21 -5.76 15.47
C LEU A 218 -24.66 -4.43 14.91
N PHE A 219 -24.77 -4.21 13.60
CA PHE A 219 -24.09 -3.11 12.88
C PHE A 219 -25.05 -2.13 12.20
N GLY A 220 -26.35 -2.45 12.17
CA GLY A 220 -27.38 -1.66 11.50
C GLY A 220 -27.52 -1.99 10.02
N GLU A 221 -28.67 -1.64 9.44
CA GLU A 221 -29.00 -1.95 8.04
C GLU A 221 -28.00 -1.36 7.05
N LYS A 222 -27.57 -0.10 7.26
CA LYS A 222 -26.62 0.59 6.37
C LYS A 222 -25.30 -0.14 6.21
N ALA A 223 -24.75 -0.70 7.29
CA ALA A 223 -23.48 -1.44 7.26
C ALA A 223 -23.55 -2.75 6.46
N THR A 224 -24.76 -3.18 6.07
CA THR A 224 -25.01 -4.44 5.35
C THR A 224 -25.77 -4.23 4.02
N ALA A 225 -25.98 -2.97 3.63
CA ALA A 225 -26.92 -2.60 2.59
C ALA A 225 -26.43 -2.95 1.17
N ASN A 226 -25.15 -2.73 0.88
CA ASN A 226 -24.58 -2.93 -0.46
C ASN A 226 -23.95 -4.32 -0.64
N ARG A 227 -24.44 -5.33 0.08
CA ARG A 227 -23.84 -6.67 0.00
C ARG A 227 -24.16 -7.35 -1.35
N VAL A 228 -23.17 -8.02 -1.92
CA VAL A 228 -23.32 -8.84 -3.13
C VAL A 228 -23.89 -10.20 -2.76
N ASP A 229 -23.32 -10.82 -1.72
CA ASP A 229 -23.71 -12.13 -1.21
C ASP A 229 -24.19 -12.07 0.24
N GLU A 230 -24.86 -13.13 0.67
CA GLU A 230 -25.09 -13.37 2.10
C GLU A 230 -23.75 -13.43 2.83
N PHE A 231 -23.59 -12.63 3.89
CA PHE A 231 -22.32 -12.48 4.59
C PHE A 231 -21.76 -13.80 5.10
N SER A 232 -22.60 -14.73 5.55
CA SER A 232 -22.17 -16.05 6.00
C SER A 232 -21.46 -16.83 4.90
N SER A 233 -22.04 -16.88 3.70
CA SER A 233 -21.46 -17.53 2.53
C SER A 233 -20.17 -16.83 2.10
N HIS A 234 -20.21 -15.49 2.05
CA HIS A 234 -19.05 -14.67 1.72
C HIS A 234 -17.86 -14.97 2.64
N PHE A 235 -18.03 -14.94 3.97
CA PHE A 235 -16.93 -15.19 4.90
C PHE A 235 -16.42 -16.64 4.86
N ALA A 236 -17.32 -17.61 4.69
CA ALA A 236 -16.93 -19.01 4.51
C ALA A 236 -16.12 -19.22 3.22
N GLU A 237 -16.48 -18.54 2.13
CA GLU A 237 -15.73 -18.56 0.88
C GLU A 237 -14.38 -17.85 1.02
N ARG A 238 -14.32 -16.65 1.59
CA ARG A 238 -13.06 -15.92 1.86
C ARG A 238 -12.08 -16.76 2.67
N MET A 239 -12.57 -17.45 3.71
CA MET A 239 -11.78 -18.40 4.49
C MET A 239 -11.23 -19.52 3.59
N ARG A 240 -12.06 -20.14 2.74
CA ARG A 240 -11.60 -21.24 1.87
C ARG A 240 -10.61 -20.80 0.82
N ILE A 241 -10.79 -19.62 0.21
CA ILE A 241 -9.84 -19.03 -0.74
C ILE A 241 -8.47 -18.90 -0.05
N TYR A 242 -8.42 -18.26 1.13
CA TYR A 242 -7.17 -18.14 1.88
C TYR A 242 -6.56 -19.50 2.21
N LEU A 243 -7.36 -20.45 2.71
CA LEU A 243 -6.87 -21.79 3.07
C LEU A 243 -6.44 -22.65 1.87
N SER A 244 -6.75 -22.22 0.64
CA SER A 244 -6.29 -22.88 -0.59
C SER A 244 -4.89 -22.44 -1.03
N GLU A 245 -4.48 -21.25 -0.61
CA GLU A 245 -3.21 -20.62 -1.01
C GLU A 245 -2.23 -20.48 0.16
N HIS A 246 -2.74 -20.45 1.40
CA HIS A 246 -1.98 -20.22 2.63
C HIS A 246 -2.33 -21.21 3.74
N LEU A 247 -1.37 -21.47 4.63
CA LEU A 247 -1.61 -22.31 5.80
C LEU A 247 -2.36 -21.52 6.88
N ALA A 248 -3.35 -22.14 7.53
CA ALA A 248 -4.08 -21.54 8.65
C ALA A 248 -3.14 -21.04 9.76
N SER A 249 -2.04 -21.77 9.97
CA SER A 249 -1.01 -21.48 10.97
C SER A 249 -0.22 -20.19 10.74
N LYS A 250 -0.39 -19.54 9.58
CA LYS A 250 0.25 -18.26 9.21
C LYS A 250 -0.65 -17.04 9.40
N SER A 251 -1.93 -17.25 9.72
CA SER A 251 -2.86 -16.13 9.94
C SER A 251 -3.18 -15.99 11.44
N PRO A 252 -2.74 -14.90 12.10
CA PRO A 252 -3.19 -14.61 13.46
C PRO A 252 -4.70 -14.29 13.51
N TRP A 253 -5.29 -13.79 12.41
CA TRP A 253 -6.74 -13.57 12.30
C TRP A 253 -7.53 -14.88 12.22
N MET A 254 -7.04 -15.88 11.50
CA MET A 254 -7.64 -17.22 11.43
C MET A 254 -7.58 -17.91 12.78
N ALA A 255 -6.43 -17.84 13.46
CA ALA A 255 -6.26 -18.34 14.82
C ALA A 255 -7.23 -17.62 15.79
N HIS A 256 -7.33 -16.30 15.69
CA HIS A 256 -8.27 -15.52 16.50
C HIS A 256 -9.73 -15.93 16.29
N LEU A 257 -10.12 -16.17 15.03
CA LEU A 257 -11.47 -16.60 14.66
C LEU A 257 -11.80 -17.98 15.25
N LEU A 258 -10.98 -18.99 14.96
CA LEU A 258 -11.30 -20.39 15.24
C LEU A 258 -10.82 -20.90 16.60
N LEU A 259 -9.70 -20.40 17.10
CA LEU A 259 -9.12 -20.81 18.40
C LEU A 259 -9.44 -19.81 19.52
N GLY A 260 -9.72 -18.55 19.17
CA GLY A 260 -9.83 -17.49 20.17
C GLY A 260 -8.49 -17.16 20.85
N ASN A 261 -7.37 -17.54 20.22
CA ASN A 261 -6.02 -17.24 20.68
C ASN A 261 -5.05 -17.26 19.47
N PHE A 262 -3.79 -16.92 19.70
CA PHE A 262 -2.72 -17.06 18.72
C PHE A 262 -2.23 -18.51 18.61
N TYR A 263 -1.69 -18.85 17.44
CA TYR A 263 -1.06 -20.15 17.18
C TYR A 263 0.47 -19.99 17.03
N ASN A 264 0.95 -19.58 15.85
CA ASN A 264 2.38 -19.31 15.61
C ASN A 264 2.70 -17.82 15.57
N GLU A 265 1.78 -17.02 15.04
CA GLU A 265 1.94 -15.57 14.86
C GLU A 265 0.97 -14.81 15.76
N THR A 266 1.37 -13.60 16.17
CA THR A 266 0.51 -12.62 16.86
C THR A 266 0.16 -11.48 15.92
N PHE A 267 -0.76 -10.60 16.32
CA PHE A 267 -0.95 -9.36 15.56
C PHE A 267 0.34 -8.53 15.54
N PRO A 268 0.71 -7.91 14.39
CA PRO A 268 2.01 -7.26 14.23
C PRO A 268 2.33 -6.24 15.32
N TRP A 269 1.36 -5.42 15.73
CA TRP A 269 1.56 -4.37 16.74
C TRP A 269 1.85 -4.89 18.16
N ILE A 270 1.51 -6.16 18.46
CA ILE A 270 1.73 -6.78 19.77
C ILE A 270 3.18 -7.28 19.92
N SER A 271 3.77 -7.78 18.83
CA SER A 271 5.09 -8.40 18.83
C SER A 271 6.22 -7.49 18.39
N THR A 272 5.91 -6.37 17.73
CA THR A 272 6.94 -5.51 17.13
C THR A 272 7.37 -4.44 18.12
N PRO A 273 8.66 -4.38 18.51
CA PRO A 273 9.16 -3.33 19.40
C PRO A 273 9.09 -1.96 18.71
N PRO A 274 8.80 -0.87 19.43
CA PRO A 274 8.73 0.46 18.84
C PRO A 274 10.05 0.87 18.18
N HIS A 275 9.99 1.34 16.94
CA HIS A 275 11.14 1.82 16.18
C HIS A 275 11.23 3.35 16.16
N TYR A 276 10.09 4.02 16.00
CA TYR A 276 9.96 5.47 16.01
C TYR A 276 9.34 5.99 17.31
N VAL A 277 9.59 7.27 17.58
CA VAL A 277 8.84 8.03 18.60
C VAL A 277 7.40 8.18 18.10
N LEU A 278 6.44 8.12 19.02
CA LEU A 278 5.04 8.31 18.67
C LEU A 278 4.84 9.69 18.00
N PRO A 279 4.08 9.76 16.89
CA PRO A 279 3.77 11.01 16.22
C PRO A 279 2.81 11.87 17.05
N ASP A 280 2.53 13.08 16.59
CA ASP A 280 1.42 13.87 17.12
C ASP A 280 0.09 13.22 16.71
N ILE A 281 -0.68 12.71 17.69
CA ILE A 281 -1.93 11.98 17.42
C ILE A 281 -3.14 12.87 17.71
N HIS A 282 -4.01 13.01 16.71
CA HIS A 282 -5.27 13.74 16.81
C HIS A 282 -6.45 12.77 16.74
N TYR A 283 -7.27 12.71 17.79
CA TYR A 283 -8.47 11.87 17.84
C TYR A 283 -9.72 12.71 17.57
N LEU A 284 -10.45 12.41 16.49
CA LEU A 284 -11.65 13.15 16.09
C LEU A 284 -12.87 12.24 16.11
N ASN A 285 -13.82 12.51 17.02
CA ASN A 285 -15.10 11.80 17.06
C ASN A 285 -16.07 12.35 16.00
N LYS A 286 -15.79 12.01 14.74
CA LYS A 286 -16.50 12.44 13.53
C LYS A 286 -16.49 11.30 12.51
N SER A 287 -17.40 11.36 11.53
CA SER A 287 -17.28 10.53 10.34
C SER A 287 -16.07 10.95 9.51
N MET A 288 -15.54 10.03 8.71
CA MET A 288 -14.46 10.31 7.75
C MET A 288 -14.85 11.44 6.79
N GLU A 289 -16.06 11.39 6.23
CA GLU A 289 -16.58 12.42 5.33
C GLU A 289 -16.55 13.82 5.98
N ALA A 290 -17.03 13.97 7.22
CA ALA A 290 -17.04 15.26 7.90
C ALA A 290 -15.62 15.80 8.17
N VAL A 291 -14.66 14.90 8.45
CA VAL A 291 -13.25 15.31 8.62
C VAL A 291 -12.66 15.73 7.29
N LEU A 292 -12.95 15.02 6.19
CA LEU A 292 -12.48 15.39 4.86
C LEU A 292 -13.09 16.71 4.37
N GLU A 293 -14.38 16.97 4.63
CA GLU A 293 -15.04 18.25 4.30
C GLU A 293 -14.42 19.45 5.03
N GLU A 294 -13.98 19.26 6.26
CA GLU A 294 -13.34 20.29 7.09
C GLU A 294 -11.82 20.38 6.86
N SER A 295 -11.23 19.39 6.19
CA SER A 295 -9.79 19.33 5.98
C SER A 295 -9.33 20.39 4.99
N GLN A 296 -8.16 20.96 5.26
CA GLN A 296 -7.47 21.80 4.28
C GLN A 296 -7.06 20.95 3.07
N SER A 297 -7.05 21.57 1.89
CA SER A 297 -6.52 20.94 0.68
C SER A 297 -5.05 20.56 0.89
N GLU A 298 -4.63 19.41 0.38
CA GLU A 298 -3.22 18.96 0.39
C GLU A 298 -2.61 18.82 1.80
N ARG A 299 -3.42 18.34 2.75
CA ARG A 299 -3.02 18.15 4.16
C ARG A 299 -2.31 16.82 4.42
N TYR A 300 -2.72 15.74 3.77
CA TYR A 300 -2.28 14.37 4.10
C TYR A 300 -1.42 13.78 2.99
N HIS A 301 -0.43 12.97 3.36
CA HIS A 301 0.33 12.14 2.42
C HIS A 301 -0.37 10.80 2.23
N VAL A 302 -1.02 10.27 3.29
CA VAL A 302 -1.76 9.01 3.23
C VAL A 302 -3.15 9.16 3.84
N ILE A 303 -4.17 8.69 3.13
CA ILE A 303 -5.54 8.55 3.65
C ILE A 303 -5.95 7.08 3.60
N HIS A 304 -6.24 6.48 4.76
CA HIS A 304 -6.70 5.10 4.89
C HIS A 304 -8.21 5.07 5.19
N LEU A 305 -9.01 4.74 4.19
CA LEU A 305 -10.47 4.68 4.30
C LEU A 305 -11.00 3.37 4.88
N SER A 306 -10.14 2.36 5.08
CA SER A 306 -10.59 1.01 5.46
C SER A 306 -11.68 0.57 4.46
N ASN A 307 -12.80 0.05 4.94
CA ASN A 307 -13.92 -0.38 4.13
C ASN A 307 -15.17 0.51 4.25
N ILE A 308 -14.99 1.79 4.61
CA ILE A 308 -16.11 2.74 4.75
C ILE A 308 -17.00 2.76 3.49
N LEU A 309 -16.39 2.66 2.30
CA LEU A 309 -17.11 2.75 1.03
C LEU A 309 -18.15 1.64 0.85
N ASP A 310 -17.99 0.48 1.51
CA ASP A 310 -18.99 -0.60 1.47
C ASP A 310 -20.36 -0.15 2.01
N TRP A 311 -20.40 0.89 2.86
CA TRP A 311 -21.61 1.33 3.56
C TRP A 311 -22.28 2.53 2.88
N LEU A 312 -21.69 3.03 1.79
CA LEU A 312 -22.10 4.25 1.10
C LEU A 312 -22.80 3.91 -0.20
N SER A 313 -23.76 4.74 -0.60
CA SER A 313 -24.25 4.71 -1.99
C SER A 313 -23.13 5.10 -2.96
N PRO A 314 -23.21 4.74 -4.26
CA PRO A 314 -22.21 5.13 -5.24
C PRO A 314 -21.92 6.64 -5.28
N ALA A 315 -22.94 7.49 -5.11
CA ALA A 315 -22.78 8.94 -5.07
C ALA A 315 -22.07 9.44 -3.80
N GLU A 316 -22.36 8.83 -2.64
CA GLU A 316 -21.66 9.15 -1.38
C GLU A 316 -20.21 8.67 -1.43
N ALA A 317 -19.94 7.53 -2.08
CA ALA A 317 -18.58 7.02 -2.27
C ALA A 317 -17.76 7.91 -3.23
N GLU A 318 -18.32 8.31 -4.37
CA GLU A 318 -17.69 9.26 -5.31
C GLU A 318 -17.37 10.58 -4.60
N LYS A 319 -18.33 11.13 -3.83
CA LYS A 319 -18.11 12.34 -3.02
C LYS A 319 -16.96 12.14 -2.01
N THR A 320 -16.94 11.02 -1.30
CA THR A 320 -15.90 10.71 -0.30
C THR A 320 -14.52 10.61 -0.95
N LEU A 321 -14.43 9.95 -2.11
CA LEU A 321 -13.20 9.83 -2.89
C LEU A 321 -12.73 11.19 -3.42
N GLN A 322 -13.65 12.05 -3.87
CA GLN A 322 -13.33 13.41 -4.32
C GLN A 322 -12.78 14.27 -3.17
N LEU A 323 -13.38 14.19 -1.98
CA LEU A 323 -12.88 14.89 -0.79
C LEU A 323 -11.51 14.36 -0.36
N ALA A 324 -11.31 13.04 -0.39
CA ALA A 324 -10.01 12.43 -0.11
C ALA A 324 -8.94 12.89 -1.12
N PHE A 325 -9.28 12.97 -2.40
CA PHE A 325 -8.40 13.48 -3.45
C PHE A 325 -7.99 14.94 -3.22
N GLN A 326 -8.92 15.79 -2.76
CA GLN A 326 -8.61 17.19 -2.42
C GLN A 326 -7.70 17.28 -1.19
N ALA A 327 -7.97 16.48 -0.16
CA ALA A 327 -7.21 16.48 1.09
C ALA A 327 -5.81 15.86 0.96
N LEU A 328 -5.57 15.01 -0.05
CA LEU A 328 -4.25 14.45 -0.34
C LEU A 328 -3.32 15.48 -0.98
N LYS A 329 -2.05 15.45 -0.61
CA LYS A 329 -0.96 16.13 -1.34
C LYS A 329 -0.76 15.50 -2.72
N PRO A 330 -0.23 16.24 -3.71
CA PRO A 330 0.27 15.62 -4.94
C PRO A 330 1.23 14.47 -4.62
N GLY A 331 1.07 13.31 -5.28
CA GLY A 331 1.80 12.07 -4.95
C GLY A 331 1.26 11.30 -3.73
N GLY A 332 0.29 11.84 -3.00
CA GLY A 332 -0.27 11.19 -1.82
C GLY A 332 -1.07 9.93 -2.14
N ALA A 333 -1.08 8.97 -1.22
CA ALA A 333 -1.70 7.66 -1.38
C ALA A 333 -3.07 7.55 -0.68
N ILE A 334 -3.98 6.80 -1.29
CA ILE A 334 -5.23 6.34 -0.69
C ILE A 334 -5.24 4.82 -0.56
N ILE A 335 -5.61 4.33 0.62
CA ILE A 335 -5.72 2.90 0.92
C ILE A 335 -7.19 2.58 1.21
N ILE A 336 -7.74 1.58 0.50
CA ILE A 336 -9.14 1.18 0.61
C ILE A 336 -9.25 -0.34 0.60
N ARG A 337 -10.12 -0.88 1.44
CA ARG A 337 -10.53 -2.29 1.45
C ARG A 337 -11.98 -2.41 0.98
N GLN A 338 -12.29 -3.49 0.28
CA GLN A 338 -13.67 -3.82 -0.11
C GLN A 338 -14.04 -5.18 0.47
N LEU A 339 -15.09 -5.21 1.29
CA LEU A 339 -15.53 -6.41 2.01
C LEU A 339 -16.45 -7.25 1.15
N ASN A 340 -17.69 -6.79 0.98
CA ASN A 340 -18.75 -7.56 0.33
C ASN A 340 -19.62 -6.69 -0.59
N SER A 341 -19.12 -5.53 -1.05
CA SER A 341 -19.81 -4.70 -2.05
C SER A 341 -19.34 -4.95 -3.49
N ASP A 342 -20.15 -4.51 -4.46
CA ASP A 342 -19.84 -4.46 -5.90
C ASP A 342 -19.55 -3.04 -6.40
N LEU A 343 -19.35 -2.08 -5.49
CA LEU A 343 -19.00 -0.72 -5.83
C LEU A 343 -17.72 -0.71 -6.69
N ASP A 344 -17.79 -0.11 -7.87
CA ASP A 344 -16.62 0.10 -8.73
C ASP A 344 -15.81 1.29 -8.19
N ILE A 345 -14.97 1.00 -7.19
CA ILE A 345 -14.12 1.99 -6.51
C ILE A 345 -13.19 2.71 -7.50
N PRO A 346 -12.50 2.02 -8.42
CA PRO A 346 -11.69 2.69 -9.43
C PRO A 346 -12.47 3.66 -10.32
N ALA A 347 -13.67 3.29 -10.76
CA ALA A 347 -14.51 4.17 -11.56
C ALA A 347 -15.02 5.37 -10.74
N ALA A 348 -15.41 5.17 -9.48
CA ALA A 348 -15.84 6.23 -8.58
C ALA A 348 -14.69 7.19 -8.22
N GLY A 349 -13.45 6.70 -8.19
CA GLY A 349 -12.23 7.47 -7.94
C GLY A 349 -11.37 7.62 -9.19
N LYS A 350 -11.98 7.98 -10.33
CA LYS A 350 -11.33 8.09 -11.65
C LYS A 350 -10.13 9.05 -11.71
N ASP A 351 -10.04 9.98 -10.76
CA ASP A 351 -8.96 10.98 -10.70
C ASP A 351 -7.68 10.41 -10.06
N PHE A 352 -7.77 9.26 -9.38
CA PHE A 352 -6.61 8.55 -8.82
C PHE A 352 -5.90 7.70 -9.88
N LEU A 353 -4.58 7.60 -9.74
CA LEU A 353 -3.77 6.59 -10.42
C LEU A 353 -3.80 5.30 -9.59
N TRP A 354 -4.53 4.29 -10.05
CA TRP A 354 -4.68 3.02 -9.35
C TRP A 354 -3.54 2.05 -9.65
N ASP A 355 -2.82 1.60 -8.62
CA ASP A 355 -1.79 0.57 -8.75
C ASP A 355 -2.43 -0.81 -8.58
N PHE A 356 -3.00 -1.33 -9.67
CA PHE A 356 -3.63 -2.65 -9.66
C PHE A 356 -2.65 -3.80 -9.40
N LYS A 357 -1.37 -3.63 -9.73
CA LYS A 357 -0.37 -4.68 -9.54
C LYS A 357 -0.13 -4.89 -8.05
N VAL A 358 0.21 -3.81 -7.33
CA VAL A 358 0.44 -3.85 -5.87
C VAL A 358 -0.85 -4.14 -5.12
N SER A 359 -1.97 -3.58 -5.57
CA SER A 359 -3.31 -3.89 -5.01
C SER A 359 -3.61 -5.39 -5.04
N ASN A 360 -3.36 -6.07 -6.17
CA ASN A 360 -3.59 -7.51 -6.28
C ASN A 360 -2.58 -8.33 -5.47
N ASP A 361 -1.31 -7.93 -5.44
CA ASP A 361 -0.28 -8.59 -4.62
C ASP A 361 -0.62 -8.52 -3.13
N PHE A 362 -1.03 -7.34 -2.65
CA PHE A 362 -1.48 -7.17 -1.27
C PHE A 362 -2.75 -7.95 -1.00
N GLN A 363 -3.72 -7.96 -1.90
CA GLN A 363 -4.92 -8.77 -1.73
C GLN A 363 -4.60 -10.27 -1.61
N HIS A 364 -3.64 -10.78 -2.40
CA HIS A 364 -3.20 -12.17 -2.31
C HIS A 364 -2.43 -12.46 -1.02
N LYS A 365 -1.59 -11.53 -0.55
CA LYS A 365 -0.81 -11.69 0.69
C LYS A 365 -1.57 -11.40 1.98
N ASP A 366 -2.83 -10.97 1.92
CA ASP A 366 -3.60 -10.53 3.10
C ASP A 366 -3.85 -11.70 4.08
N ARG A 367 -3.12 -11.70 5.19
CA ARG A 367 -3.27 -12.70 6.25
C ARG A 367 -4.61 -12.57 6.97
N SER A 368 -5.30 -11.43 6.88
CA SER A 368 -6.61 -11.27 7.48
C SER A 368 -7.72 -11.93 6.66
N PHE A 369 -7.54 -12.12 5.34
CA PHE A 369 -8.46 -12.79 4.41
C PHE A 369 -9.91 -12.25 4.30
N PHE A 370 -10.37 -11.39 5.22
CA PHE A 370 -11.76 -10.89 5.29
C PHE A 370 -12.20 -10.16 4.03
N TYR A 371 -11.32 -9.36 3.43
CA TYR A 371 -11.67 -8.49 2.31
C TYR A 371 -11.47 -9.20 0.96
N ARG A 372 -12.29 -8.85 -0.02
CA ARG A 372 -12.18 -9.38 -1.40
C ARG A 372 -11.24 -8.55 -2.28
N HIS A 373 -11.10 -7.26 -1.98
CA HIS A 373 -10.19 -6.36 -2.69
C HIS A 373 -9.45 -5.43 -1.73
N PHE A 374 -8.20 -5.16 -2.10
CA PHE A 374 -7.35 -4.10 -1.61
C PHE A 374 -7.17 -3.12 -2.77
N TYR A 375 -7.32 -1.82 -2.55
CA TYR A 375 -7.03 -0.80 -3.55
C TYR A 375 -6.01 0.19 -2.99
N LEU A 376 -4.92 0.36 -3.74
CA LEU A 376 -3.94 1.43 -3.59
C LEU A 376 -4.09 2.39 -4.76
N GLY A 377 -4.38 3.65 -4.46
CA GLY A 377 -4.43 4.73 -5.45
C GLY A 377 -3.52 5.88 -5.06
N PHE A 378 -3.09 6.66 -6.05
CA PHE A 378 -2.26 7.83 -5.84
C PHE A 378 -2.90 9.06 -6.46
N LYS A 379 -2.83 10.20 -5.76
CA LYS A 379 -3.07 11.50 -6.37
C LYS A 379 -1.92 11.79 -7.33
N PRO A 380 -2.18 12.07 -8.62
CA PRO A 380 -1.12 12.43 -9.56
C PRO A 380 -0.25 13.56 -9.00
N HIS A 381 1.05 13.48 -9.25
CA HIS A 381 1.91 14.64 -9.05
C HIS A 381 1.45 15.78 -9.96
N VAL A 382 1.37 16.99 -9.41
CA VAL A 382 1.28 18.19 -10.23
C VAL A 382 2.72 18.52 -10.59
N THR A 383 3.07 18.37 -11.87
CA THR A 383 4.38 18.81 -12.38
C THR A 383 4.58 20.29 -12.03
N GLU A 384 5.74 20.60 -11.48
CA GLU A 384 6.25 21.96 -11.30
C GLU A 384 6.76 22.54 -12.63
N ALA A 385 6.89 21.71 -13.68
CA ALA A 385 7.35 22.08 -15.01
C ALA A 385 6.34 21.80 -16.14
N PRO A 386 5.08 22.30 -16.05
CA PRO A 386 4.02 21.91 -16.98
C PRO A 386 4.30 22.28 -18.44
N GLN A 387 4.99 23.38 -18.72
CA GLN A 387 5.27 23.77 -20.10
C GLN A 387 6.38 22.92 -20.70
N VAL A 388 7.47 22.70 -19.97
CA VAL A 388 8.59 21.87 -20.44
C VAL A 388 8.13 20.43 -20.60
N LEU A 389 7.32 19.90 -19.67
CA LEU A 389 6.73 18.58 -19.78
C LEU A 389 5.86 18.45 -21.04
N ALA A 390 5.05 19.47 -21.36
CA ALA A 390 4.27 19.49 -22.59
C ALA A 390 5.16 19.47 -23.85
N LEU A 391 6.28 20.20 -23.85
CA LEU A 391 7.25 20.17 -24.96
C LEU A 391 7.94 18.79 -25.06
N ALA A 392 8.29 18.18 -23.93
CA ALA A 392 8.91 16.86 -23.89
C ALA A 392 7.96 15.80 -24.46
N ASN A 393 6.69 15.80 -24.05
CA ASN A 393 5.66 14.94 -24.61
C ASN A 393 5.51 15.14 -26.13
N GLN A 394 5.44 16.39 -26.59
CA GLN A 394 5.39 16.68 -28.03
C GLN A 394 6.61 16.09 -28.78
N VAL A 395 7.81 16.22 -28.22
CA VAL A 395 9.03 15.68 -28.84
C VAL A 395 9.03 14.15 -28.86
N LEU A 396 8.52 13.49 -27.82
CA LEU A 396 8.39 12.02 -27.81
C LEU A 396 7.28 11.51 -28.72
N GLU A 397 6.29 12.33 -29.06
CA GLU A 397 5.36 12.03 -30.17
C GLU A 397 6.06 12.13 -31.54
N GLU A 398 6.96 13.11 -31.71
CA GLU A 398 7.77 13.29 -32.93
C GLU A 398 8.85 12.20 -33.09
N ILE A 399 9.47 11.77 -31.97
CA ILE A 399 10.56 10.78 -31.90
C ILE A 399 10.16 9.72 -30.85
N PRO A 400 9.29 8.75 -31.21
CA PRO A 400 8.77 7.79 -30.26
C PRO A 400 9.78 6.67 -29.99
N VAL A 401 10.76 6.95 -29.12
CA VAL A 401 11.86 6.03 -28.74
C VAL A 401 11.34 4.63 -28.41
N ILE A 402 10.29 4.55 -27.59
CA ILE A 402 9.70 3.27 -27.13
C ILE A 402 9.00 2.48 -28.25
N GLN A 403 8.72 3.11 -29.39
CA GLN A 403 8.17 2.47 -30.59
C GLN A 403 9.26 2.17 -31.63
N GLY A 404 10.53 2.42 -31.31
CA GLY A 404 11.69 2.15 -32.17
C GLY A 404 11.90 0.66 -32.49
N GLY A 405 12.79 0.39 -33.44
CA GLY A 405 12.98 -0.96 -34.00
C GLY A 405 13.38 -2.00 -32.96
N PHE A 406 14.23 -1.61 -31.99
CA PHE A 406 14.60 -2.45 -30.85
C PHE A 406 13.38 -2.94 -30.05
N PHE A 407 12.47 -2.04 -29.70
CA PHE A 407 11.31 -2.36 -28.85
C PHE A 407 10.24 -3.16 -29.58
N GLN A 408 10.04 -2.89 -30.88
CA GLN A 408 9.18 -3.72 -31.73
C GLN A 408 9.70 -5.16 -31.82
N ALA A 409 11.02 -5.32 -31.97
CA ALA A 409 11.66 -6.63 -32.06
C ALA A 409 11.71 -7.36 -30.71
N LEU A 410 11.65 -6.64 -29.59
CA LEU A 410 11.87 -7.17 -28.24
C LEU A 410 10.94 -8.35 -27.87
N GLN A 411 9.71 -8.36 -28.37
CA GLN A 411 8.73 -9.44 -28.14
C GLN A 411 9.22 -10.79 -28.66
N GLU A 412 9.90 -10.78 -29.81
CA GLU A 412 10.39 -11.98 -30.50
C GLU A 412 11.91 -12.16 -30.36
N MET A 413 12.61 -11.19 -29.78
CA MET A 413 14.07 -11.14 -29.69
C MET A 413 14.65 -12.34 -28.91
N PRO A 414 15.57 -13.14 -29.48
CA PRO A 414 16.24 -14.21 -28.76
C PRO A 414 16.99 -13.69 -27.52
N LEU A 415 17.05 -14.50 -26.46
CA LEU A 415 17.74 -14.13 -25.22
C LEU A 415 19.20 -13.73 -25.46
N GLU A 416 19.91 -14.42 -26.35
CA GLU A 416 21.31 -14.11 -26.67
C GLU A 416 21.48 -12.72 -27.30
N THR A 417 20.59 -12.36 -28.25
CA THR A 417 20.56 -11.02 -28.84
C THR A 417 20.25 -9.97 -27.78
N PHE A 418 19.25 -10.23 -26.93
CA PHE A 418 18.91 -9.33 -25.82
C PHE A 418 20.09 -9.15 -24.86
N GLN A 419 20.74 -10.22 -24.42
CA GLN A 419 21.95 -10.17 -23.59
C GLN A 419 23.04 -9.26 -24.20
N SER A 420 23.31 -9.37 -25.50
CA SER A 420 24.30 -8.54 -26.19
C SER A 420 23.92 -7.05 -26.17
N THR A 421 22.63 -6.73 -26.36
CA THR A 421 22.17 -5.33 -26.22
C THR A 421 22.35 -4.80 -24.80
N GLN A 422 22.00 -5.59 -23.78
CA GLN A 422 22.05 -5.17 -22.37
C GLN A 422 23.50 -5.03 -21.89
N GLU A 423 24.38 -5.91 -22.35
CA GLU A 423 25.82 -5.85 -22.09
C GLU A 423 26.42 -4.51 -22.54
N GLN A 424 26.03 -4.04 -23.73
CA GLN A 424 26.50 -2.76 -24.25
C GLN A 424 25.79 -1.58 -23.58
N PHE A 425 24.49 -1.71 -23.26
CA PHE A 425 23.72 -0.69 -22.53
C PHE A 425 24.29 -0.42 -21.12
N PHE A 426 24.88 -1.42 -20.46
CA PHE A 426 25.56 -1.23 -19.17
C PHE A 426 26.60 -0.10 -19.20
N TYR A 427 27.31 0.08 -20.31
CA TYR A 427 28.30 1.15 -20.44
C TYR A 427 27.67 2.54 -20.57
N ALA A 428 26.42 2.65 -21.02
CA ALA A 428 25.66 3.90 -20.95
C ALA A 428 25.26 4.19 -19.49
N VAL A 429 24.66 3.21 -18.81
CA VAL A 429 24.26 3.31 -17.38
C VAL A 429 25.45 3.71 -16.51
N ASN A 430 26.59 3.02 -16.64
CA ASN A 430 27.78 3.30 -15.84
C ASN A 430 28.45 4.66 -16.16
N TYR A 431 28.12 5.28 -17.29
CA TYR A 431 28.69 6.57 -17.71
C TYR A 431 27.78 7.75 -17.36
N PHE A 432 26.48 7.53 -17.24
CA PHE A 432 25.43 8.56 -17.25
C PHE A 432 25.56 9.64 -16.17
N SER A 433 26.09 9.30 -14.98
CA SER A 433 26.33 10.29 -13.92
C SER A 433 27.42 11.34 -14.24
N ARG A 434 28.30 11.07 -15.20
CA ARG A 434 29.41 11.98 -15.55
C ARG A 434 28.95 13.23 -16.31
N PRO A 435 28.11 13.14 -17.35
CA PRO A 435 27.45 14.32 -17.93
C PRO A 435 26.74 15.19 -16.91
N MET A 436 26.01 14.62 -15.95
CA MET A 436 25.35 15.37 -14.88
C MET A 436 26.36 16.16 -14.03
N ALA A 437 27.48 15.54 -13.64
CA ALA A 437 28.54 16.23 -12.91
C ALA A 437 29.12 17.42 -13.70
N ALA A 438 29.31 17.26 -15.02
CA ALA A 438 29.77 18.33 -15.89
C ALA A 438 28.74 19.47 -15.99
N LEU A 439 27.45 19.14 -16.03
CA LEU A 439 26.36 20.10 -16.06
C LEU A 439 26.28 20.90 -14.74
N ILE A 440 26.30 20.22 -13.59
CA ILE A 440 26.27 20.85 -12.25
C ILE A 440 27.36 21.91 -12.11
N ALA A 441 28.57 21.64 -12.63
CA ALA A 441 29.69 22.57 -12.56
C ALA A 441 29.44 23.90 -13.30
N ARG A 442 28.46 23.94 -14.22
CA ARG A 442 28.17 25.08 -15.09
C ARG A 442 26.93 25.87 -14.66
N LEU A 443 26.10 25.34 -13.77
CA LEU A 443 24.89 26.02 -13.32
C LEU A 443 25.24 27.20 -12.40
N PRO A 444 24.80 28.43 -12.68
CA PRO A 444 25.23 29.60 -11.91
C PRO A 444 24.62 29.66 -10.52
N GLN A 445 23.37 29.25 -10.35
CA GLN A 445 22.67 29.29 -9.07
C GLN A 445 22.96 28.03 -8.25
N HIS A 446 23.11 28.20 -6.94
CA HIS A 446 23.30 27.05 -6.04
C HIS A 446 22.04 26.19 -5.95
N ALA A 447 20.85 26.80 -5.96
CA ALA A 447 19.57 26.08 -5.87
C ALA A 447 19.42 25.07 -7.03
N ASP A 448 19.66 25.50 -8.27
CA ASP A 448 19.57 24.66 -9.47
C ASP A 448 20.56 23.48 -9.47
N ARG A 449 21.62 23.55 -8.66
CA ARG A 449 22.58 22.44 -8.53
C ARG A 449 22.10 21.35 -7.59
N ILE A 450 21.24 21.66 -6.62
CA ILE A 450 20.88 20.74 -5.53
C ILE A 450 20.10 19.55 -6.07
N ASP A 451 19.09 19.80 -6.91
CA ASP A 451 18.24 18.73 -7.45
C ASP A 451 19.07 17.77 -8.33
N ILE A 452 19.85 18.30 -9.30
CA ILE A 452 20.74 17.46 -10.13
C ILE A 452 21.83 16.76 -9.28
N LEU A 453 22.29 17.38 -8.19
CA LEU A 453 23.25 16.76 -7.27
C LEU A 453 22.59 15.59 -6.50
N HIS A 454 21.32 15.70 -6.12
CA HIS A 454 20.57 14.60 -5.53
C HIS A 454 20.46 13.43 -6.51
N ASN A 455 20.09 13.69 -7.77
CA ASN A 455 20.10 12.64 -8.81
C ASN A 455 21.47 11.95 -8.90
N MET A 456 22.56 12.72 -8.89
CA MET A 456 23.91 12.14 -8.93
C MET A 456 24.24 11.30 -7.68
N VAL A 457 23.76 11.67 -6.49
CA VAL A 457 23.94 10.89 -5.27
C VAL A 457 23.14 9.59 -5.33
N GLU A 458 21.92 9.63 -5.85
CA GLU A 458 21.05 8.48 -6.01
C GLU A 458 21.59 7.49 -7.05
N GLU A 459 22.16 7.96 -8.16
CA GLU A 459 22.94 7.16 -9.12
C GLU A 459 24.09 6.38 -8.44
N HIS A 460 24.63 6.95 -7.36
CA HIS A 460 25.64 6.33 -6.48
C HIS A 460 25.00 5.69 -5.24
N GLY A 461 23.76 5.22 -5.34
CA GLY A 461 23.08 4.39 -4.35
C GLY A 461 23.02 5.00 -2.96
N ASP A 462 22.89 6.33 -2.85
CA ASP A 462 22.90 7.08 -1.58
C ASP A 462 24.12 6.76 -0.72
N PHE A 463 25.28 6.71 -1.37
CA PHE A 463 26.57 6.35 -0.78
C PHE A 463 26.69 4.88 -0.33
N ASP A 464 25.72 4.02 -0.62
CA ASP A 464 25.84 2.56 -0.51
C ASP A 464 26.32 1.95 -1.83
N SER A 465 27.58 1.51 -1.85
CA SER A 465 28.18 0.85 -3.02
C SER A 465 27.39 -0.33 -3.58
N LYS A 466 26.58 -1.03 -2.77
CA LYS A 466 25.77 -2.15 -3.26
C LYS A 466 24.57 -1.68 -4.08
N LYS A 467 24.15 -0.45 -3.88
CA LYS A 467 22.98 0.17 -4.52
C LYS A 467 23.32 1.06 -5.71
N TYR A 468 24.61 1.25 -6.02
CA TYR A 468 25.02 2.00 -7.22
C TYR A 468 24.28 1.45 -8.44
N HIS A 469 23.77 2.34 -9.31
CA HIS A 469 22.98 1.92 -10.48
C HIS A 469 23.75 0.96 -11.39
N SER A 470 25.06 1.18 -11.55
CA SER A 470 25.93 0.25 -12.27
C SER A 470 26.00 -1.14 -11.62
N ASN A 471 25.92 -1.24 -10.29
CA ASN A 471 25.95 -2.51 -9.58
C ASN A 471 24.58 -3.21 -9.56
N THR A 472 23.48 -2.46 -9.46
CA THR A 472 22.13 -3.03 -9.62
C THR A 472 21.92 -3.54 -11.05
N PHE A 473 22.41 -2.82 -12.07
CA PHE A 473 22.39 -3.28 -13.46
C PHE A 473 23.26 -4.53 -13.67
N LYS A 474 24.46 -4.60 -13.08
CA LYS A 474 25.29 -5.82 -13.11
C LYS A 474 24.60 -7.02 -12.49
N LYS A 475 23.84 -6.81 -11.41
CA LYS A 475 23.05 -7.88 -10.79
C LYS A 475 21.99 -8.40 -11.78
N PHE A 476 21.27 -7.49 -12.46
CA PHE A 476 20.33 -7.85 -13.52
C PHE A 476 21.02 -8.57 -14.70
N LEU A 477 22.19 -8.12 -15.16
CA LEU A 477 22.96 -8.83 -16.17
C LEU A 477 23.27 -10.28 -15.75
N GLY A 478 23.60 -10.47 -14.47
CA GLY A 478 23.81 -11.80 -13.88
C GLY A 478 22.58 -12.70 -13.96
N THR A 479 21.37 -12.16 -13.76
CA THR A 479 20.12 -12.94 -13.81
C THR A 479 19.81 -13.43 -15.23
N ILE A 480 20.19 -12.67 -16.25
CA ILE A 480 20.08 -13.08 -17.65
C ILE A 480 21.32 -13.81 -18.18
N GLY A 481 22.28 -14.18 -17.33
CA GLY A 481 23.44 -15.00 -17.71
C GLY A 481 24.66 -14.25 -18.28
N VAL A 482 24.70 -12.92 -18.17
CA VAL A 482 25.87 -12.10 -18.52
C VAL A 482 26.75 -11.92 -17.28
N ASN A 483 28.01 -12.37 -17.36
CA ASN A 483 28.96 -12.32 -16.25
C ASN A 483 30.05 -11.25 -16.46
N GLN A 484 30.80 -10.93 -15.40
CA GLN A 484 31.86 -9.91 -15.44
C GLN A 484 32.93 -10.21 -16.49
N ARG A 485 33.29 -11.49 -16.70
CA ARG A 485 34.28 -11.88 -17.72
C ARG A 485 33.80 -11.53 -19.14
N ARG A 486 32.50 -11.70 -19.41
CA ARG A 486 31.89 -11.33 -20.69
C ARG A 486 31.94 -9.80 -20.90
N LEU A 487 31.62 -9.03 -19.86
CA LEU A 487 31.74 -7.56 -19.89
C LEU A 487 33.20 -7.11 -20.14
N ASP A 488 34.16 -7.68 -19.43
CA ASP A 488 35.59 -7.31 -19.55
C ASP A 488 36.16 -7.57 -20.96
N GLN A 489 35.53 -8.45 -21.74
CA GLN A 489 35.96 -8.83 -23.09
C GLN A 489 35.34 -7.96 -24.18
N SER A 490 34.38 -7.10 -23.85
CA SER A 490 33.55 -6.37 -24.79
C SER A 490 33.55 -4.89 -24.42
N PRO A 491 34.50 -4.09 -24.95
CA PRO A 491 34.52 -2.65 -24.70
C PRO A 491 33.27 -1.95 -25.27
N PRO A 492 32.97 -0.72 -24.84
CA PRO A 492 31.82 0.02 -25.36
C PRO A 492 31.94 0.22 -26.87
N GLY A 493 30.88 -0.19 -27.59
CA GLY A 493 30.76 -0.09 -29.04
C GLY A 493 30.65 1.35 -29.53
N SER A 494 30.65 1.52 -30.85
CA SER A 494 30.60 2.84 -31.50
C SER A 494 29.34 3.62 -31.13
N ILE A 495 28.17 2.95 -31.09
CA ILE A 495 26.91 3.62 -30.75
C ILE A 495 26.86 4.09 -29.30
N VAL A 496 27.36 3.28 -28.37
CA VAL A 496 27.45 3.64 -26.95
C VAL A 496 28.39 4.83 -26.76
N ASN A 497 29.53 4.84 -27.44
CA ASN A 497 30.46 5.97 -27.41
C ASN A 497 29.83 7.23 -28.02
N ALA A 498 29.08 7.10 -29.11
CA ALA A 498 28.37 8.23 -29.72
C ALA A 498 27.36 8.85 -28.74
N PHE A 499 26.58 8.02 -28.04
CA PHE A 499 25.66 8.47 -26.99
C PHE A 499 26.40 9.18 -25.85
N ASN A 500 27.39 8.51 -25.26
CA ASN A 500 28.16 9.03 -24.12
C ASN A 500 28.90 10.35 -24.43
N PHE A 501 29.53 10.44 -25.60
CA PHE A 501 30.24 11.65 -26.03
C PHE A 501 29.30 12.79 -26.37
N THR A 502 28.11 12.50 -26.92
CA THR A 502 27.08 13.51 -27.15
C THR A 502 26.61 14.10 -25.83
N LEU A 503 26.25 13.26 -24.85
CA LEU A 503 25.80 13.74 -23.53
C LEU A 503 26.87 14.54 -22.79
N MET A 504 28.11 14.03 -22.78
CA MET A 504 29.23 14.75 -22.18
C MET A 504 29.49 16.09 -22.90
N GLY A 505 29.50 16.07 -24.24
CA GLY A 505 29.75 17.25 -25.07
C GLY A 505 28.72 18.35 -24.83
N VAL A 506 27.43 18.00 -24.88
CA VAL A 506 26.33 18.92 -24.60
C VAL A 506 26.41 19.45 -23.17
N SER A 507 26.56 18.56 -22.19
CA SER A 507 26.59 18.95 -20.77
C SER A 507 27.78 19.86 -20.43
N ALA A 508 28.95 19.61 -21.04
CA ALA A 508 30.16 20.39 -20.77
C ALA A 508 30.27 21.69 -21.57
N ASN A 509 29.66 21.80 -22.76
CA ASN A 509 29.96 22.89 -23.69
C ASN A 509 28.74 23.72 -24.15
N GLU A 510 27.54 23.15 -24.24
CA GLU A 510 26.36 23.84 -24.80
C GLU A 510 25.66 24.78 -23.80
N ASP A 511 24.69 25.57 -24.26
CA ASP A 511 23.85 26.38 -23.34
C ASP A 511 23.22 25.48 -22.27
N PRO A 512 23.26 25.85 -20.97
CA PRO A 512 22.69 25.03 -19.89
C PRO A 512 21.24 24.62 -20.13
N LEU A 513 20.41 25.45 -20.79
CA LEU A 513 19.02 25.08 -21.10
C LEU A 513 18.93 23.89 -22.06
N ILE A 514 19.82 23.83 -23.06
CA ILE A 514 19.91 22.70 -24.00
C ILE A 514 20.35 21.45 -23.25
N ALA A 515 21.37 21.58 -22.39
CA ALA A 515 21.93 20.45 -21.67
C ALA A 515 20.96 19.87 -20.64
N ILE A 516 20.29 20.71 -19.86
CA ILE A 516 19.27 20.28 -18.90
C ILE A 516 18.13 19.56 -19.62
N ALA A 517 17.60 20.16 -20.70
CA ALA A 517 16.53 19.55 -21.49
C ALA A 517 16.95 18.20 -22.10
N CYS A 518 18.19 18.10 -22.61
CA CYS A 518 18.73 16.88 -23.20
C CYS A 518 18.84 15.73 -22.19
N ASN A 519 19.32 15.99 -20.97
CA ASN A 519 19.38 14.96 -19.93
C ASN A 519 17.96 14.63 -19.41
N GLY A 520 17.13 15.64 -19.15
CA GLY A 520 15.79 15.44 -18.58
C GLY A 520 14.85 14.61 -19.45
N ILE A 521 14.87 14.77 -20.79
CA ILE A 521 14.01 13.94 -21.66
C ILE A 521 14.47 12.47 -21.73
N ILE A 522 15.76 12.19 -21.51
CA ILE A 522 16.28 10.82 -21.48
C ILE A 522 15.76 10.11 -20.24
N GLU A 523 15.86 10.74 -19.07
CA GLU A 523 15.25 10.24 -17.83
C GLU A 523 13.74 10.04 -18.01
N TYR A 524 13.07 11.04 -18.56
CA TYR A 524 11.62 11.00 -18.77
C TYR A 524 11.19 9.84 -19.66
N ALA A 525 11.90 9.61 -20.77
CA ALA A 525 11.64 8.50 -21.67
C ALA A 525 12.05 7.15 -21.07
N PHE A 526 13.13 7.12 -20.28
CA PHE A 526 13.66 5.89 -19.70
C PHE A 526 12.70 5.29 -18.66
N ALA A 527 11.92 6.10 -17.95
CA ALA A 527 10.88 5.63 -17.03
C ALA A 527 9.88 4.65 -17.69
N ASP A 528 9.36 4.99 -18.86
CA ASP A 528 8.38 4.12 -19.56
C ASP A 528 9.09 2.93 -20.25
N ILE A 529 10.31 3.15 -20.74
CA ILE A 529 11.16 2.11 -21.34
C ILE A 529 11.55 1.04 -20.32
N SER A 530 11.95 1.45 -19.12
CA SER A 530 12.36 0.58 -18.02
C SER A 530 11.19 -0.27 -17.53
N ALA A 531 9.99 0.33 -17.40
CA ALA A 531 8.75 -0.39 -17.11
C ALA A 531 8.42 -1.45 -18.18
N LEU A 532 8.52 -1.09 -19.47
CA LEU A 532 8.27 -2.01 -20.58
C LEU A 532 9.28 -3.17 -20.60
N LEU A 533 10.58 -2.86 -20.47
CA LEU A 533 11.64 -3.85 -20.41
C LEU A 533 11.44 -4.80 -19.23
N GLY A 534 11.17 -4.26 -18.04
CA GLY A 534 10.90 -5.02 -16.83
C GLY A 534 9.76 -6.01 -16.99
N LYS A 535 8.65 -5.55 -17.59
CA LYS A 535 7.51 -6.42 -17.93
C LYS A 535 7.93 -7.55 -18.89
N ILE A 536 8.58 -7.21 -20.00
CA ILE A 536 8.89 -8.20 -21.04
C ILE A 536 9.86 -9.27 -20.53
N VAL A 537 10.91 -8.92 -19.78
CA VAL A 537 11.88 -9.92 -19.30
C VAL A 537 11.24 -10.93 -18.33
N VAL A 538 10.21 -10.52 -17.58
CA VAL A 538 9.42 -11.40 -16.70
C VAL A 538 8.45 -12.25 -17.53
N ASP A 539 7.70 -11.66 -18.46
CA ASP A 539 6.77 -12.38 -19.35
C ASP A 539 7.49 -13.46 -20.18
N ARG A 540 8.72 -13.16 -20.62
CA ARG A 540 9.62 -14.08 -21.35
C ARG A 540 10.29 -15.11 -20.45
N ARG A 541 10.10 -15.04 -19.13
CA ARG A 541 10.72 -15.88 -18.10
C ARG A 541 12.25 -15.88 -18.13
N TRP A 542 12.84 -14.75 -18.52
CA TRP A 542 14.29 -14.56 -18.48
C TRP A 542 14.75 -14.17 -17.07
N VAL A 543 13.89 -13.49 -16.32
CA VAL A 543 14.13 -13.06 -14.94
C VAL A 543 12.88 -13.39 -14.13
N SER A 544 13.06 -13.84 -12.88
CA SER A 544 11.94 -14.00 -11.95
C SER A 544 11.45 -12.61 -11.48
N GLU A 545 10.19 -12.48 -11.09
CA GLU A 545 9.69 -11.20 -10.59
C GLU A 545 10.44 -10.72 -9.34
N GLU A 546 10.86 -11.65 -8.48
CA GLU A 546 11.64 -11.37 -7.26
C GLU A 546 13.07 -10.86 -7.57
N ASP A 547 13.63 -11.24 -8.72
CA ASP A 547 14.97 -10.86 -9.14
C ASP A 547 15.00 -9.58 -10.00
N LEU A 548 13.84 -9.01 -10.34
CA LEU A 548 13.71 -7.79 -11.14
C LEU A 548 14.00 -6.52 -10.30
N VAL A 549 15.19 -6.42 -9.72
CA VAL A 549 15.55 -5.32 -8.81
C VAL A 549 15.82 -4.01 -9.57
N HIS A 550 16.49 -4.07 -10.72
CA HIS A 550 16.91 -2.87 -11.44
C HIS A 550 15.73 -2.16 -12.12
N TYR A 551 14.98 -2.84 -12.99
CA TYR A 551 13.89 -2.20 -13.75
C TYR A 551 12.67 -1.80 -12.90
N ASN A 552 12.40 -2.45 -11.77
CA ASN A 552 11.34 -2.03 -10.84
C ASN A 552 11.70 -0.75 -10.07
N LEU A 553 12.98 -0.44 -9.91
CA LEU A 553 13.44 0.75 -9.19
C LEU A 553 13.29 2.02 -10.03
N HIS A 554 13.49 1.90 -11.34
CA HIS A 554 13.65 3.04 -12.26
C HIS A 554 12.34 3.67 -12.76
N ALA A 555 11.24 2.91 -12.89
CA ALA A 555 10.00 3.44 -13.48
C ALA A 555 9.42 4.68 -12.76
N ASP A 556 9.46 4.71 -11.43
CA ASP A 556 8.95 5.82 -10.63
C ASP A 556 10.02 6.87 -10.32
N ILE A 557 11.28 6.43 -10.16
CA ILE A 557 12.42 7.30 -9.84
C ILE A 557 12.78 8.22 -11.02
N ASP A 558 12.81 7.68 -12.24
CA ASP A 558 13.27 8.43 -13.40
C ASP A 558 12.29 9.56 -13.79
N LYS A 559 10.98 9.41 -13.49
CA LYS A 559 10.01 10.52 -13.69
C LYS A 559 10.26 11.67 -12.73
N ARG A 560 10.64 11.37 -11.48
CA ARG A 560 11.05 12.39 -10.52
C ARG A 560 12.35 13.05 -10.96
N HIS A 561 13.34 12.29 -11.40
CA HIS A 561 14.61 12.84 -11.91
C HIS A 561 14.40 13.76 -13.11
N ALA A 562 13.54 13.37 -14.06
CA ALA A 562 13.15 14.22 -15.18
C ALA A 562 12.50 15.53 -14.73
N GLU A 563 11.57 15.46 -13.78
CA GLU A 563 10.89 16.63 -13.22
C GLU A 563 11.89 17.61 -12.56
N GLU A 564 12.88 17.07 -11.84
CA GLU A 564 13.97 17.86 -11.23
C GLU A 564 14.79 18.63 -12.28
N PHE A 565 15.05 18.03 -13.45
CA PHE A 565 15.65 18.76 -14.58
C PHE A 565 14.69 19.81 -15.16
N PHE A 566 13.44 19.43 -15.44
CA PHE A 566 12.48 20.29 -16.10
C PHE A 566 12.13 21.53 -15.28
N LYS A 567 12.02 21.39 -13.96
CA LYS A 567 11.76 22.49 -13.02
C LYS A 567 12.77 23.63 -13.13
N ILE A 568 14.05 23.30 -13.34
CA ILE A 568 15.12 24.30 -13.48
C ILE A 568 14.90 25.18 -14.73
N ILE A 569 14.38 24.58 -15.81
CA ILE A 569 14.22 25.25 -17.11
C ILE A 569 12.80 25.78 -17.38
N GLU A 570 11.82 25.39 -16.58
CA GLU A 570 10.42 25.84 -16.68
C GLU A 570 10.27 27.36 -16.71
N PRO A 571 10.94 28.16 -15.86
CA PRO A 571 10.79 29.62 -15.88
C PRO A 571 11.17 30.26 -17.22
N PHE A 572 11.96 29.57 -18.04
CA PHE A 572 12.46 30.06 -19.33
C PHE A 572 11.62 29.57 -20.53
N ALA A 573 10.65 28.67 -20.31
CA ALA A 573 9.90 28.01 -21.38
C ALA A 573 8.98 28.96 -22.20
N ASN A 574 8.57 30.08 -21.60
CA ASN A 574 7.73 31.08 -22.26
C ASN A 574 8.50 32.04 -23.19
N ASP A 575 9.80 32.20 -22.97
CA ASP A 575 10.61 33.07 -23.82
C ASP A 575 10.88 32.38 -25.17
N PRO A 576 10.60 33.01 -26.33
CA PRO A 576 10.73 32.34 -27.62
C PRO A 576 12.14 31.83 -27.94
N GLU A 577 13.19 32.53 -27.53
CA GLU A 577 14.57 32.11 -27.81
C GLU A 577 14.96 30.92 -26.92
N ASN A 578 14.69 31.02 -25.61
CA ASN A 578 14.95 29.96 -24.67
C ASN A 578 14.11 28.71 -24.94
N ARG A 579 12.85 28.88 -25.36
CA ARG A 579 11.98 27.78 -25.79
C ARG A 579 12.58 27.01 -26.95
N GLN A 580 13.23 27.67 -27.91
CA GLN A 580 13.93 27.00 -29.01
C GLN A 580 15.14 26.20 -28.51
N LYS A 581 15.90 26.75 -27.55
CA LYS A 581 17.02 26.04 -26.93
C LYS A 581 16.55 24.77 -26.18
N ILE A 582 15.47 24.90 -25.41
CA ILE A 582 14.85 23.76 -24.70
C ILE A 582 14.40 22.70 -25.71
N LEU A 583 13.64 23.07 -26.75
CA LEU A 583 13.21 22.14 -27.80
C LEU A 583 14.38 21.47 -28.52
N MET A 584 15.48 22.19 -28.75
CA MET A 584 16.68 21.63 -29.36
C MET A 584 17.33 20.58 -28.44
N GLY A 585 17.43 20.86 -27.14
CA GLY A 585 17.91 19.91 -26.14
C GLY A 585 17.03 18.67 -26.05
N LEU A 586 15.70 18.85 -25.91
CA LEU A 586 14.72 17.76 -25.89
C LEU A 586 14.85 16.88 -27.15
N ARG A 587 14.86 17.47 -28.34
CA ARG A 587 14.98 16.70 -29.59
C ARG A 587 16.30 15.97 -29.69
N LEU A 588 17.41 16.59 -29.28
CA LEU A 588 18.71 15.95 -29.29
C LEU A 588 18.77 14.75 -28.33
N GLY A 589 18.23 14.90 -27.12
CA GLY A 589 18.16 13.83 -26.13
C GLY A 589 17.32 12.64 -26.63
N ALA A 590 16.09 12.90 -27.09
CA ALA A 590 15.22 11.86 -27.65
C ALA A 590 15.86 11.18 -28.88
N TYR A 591 16.45 11.97 -29.79
CA TYR A 591 17.12 11.44 -30.98
C TYR A 591 18.30 10.54 -30.64
N ILE A 592 19.23 11.00 -29.79
CA ILE A 592 20.42 10.18 -29.49
C ILE A 592 20.06 8.93 -28.69
N PHE A 593 18.98 8.96 -27.92
CA PHE A 593 18.50 7.82 -27.17
C PHE A 593 17.79 6.78 -28.05
N ASP A 594 16.99 7.22 -29.03
CA ASP A 594 16.46 6.38 -30.10
C ASP A 594 17.59 5.69 -30.87
N GLN A 595 18.59 6.48 -31.31
CA GLN A 595 19.75 5.93 -32.02
C GLN A 595 20.56 4.94 -31.18
N LEU A 596 20.65 5.14 -29.86
CA LEU A 596 21.30 4.20 -28.96
C LEU A 596 20.62 2.83 -29.03
N TYR A 597 19.32 2.74 -28.79
CA TYR A 597 18.61 1.45 -28.82
C TYR A 597 18.62 0.81 -30.20
N ASP A 598 18.41 1.59 -31.26
CA ASP A 598 18.44 1.10 -32.63
C ASP A 598 19.82 0.56 -33.03
N GLY A 599 20.90 1.25 -32.62
CA GLY A 599 22.26 0.81 -32.89
C GLY A 599 22.65 -0.41 -32.06
N LEU A 600 22.27 -0.46 -30.77
CA LEU A 600 22.46 -1.65 -29.93
C LEU A 600 21.79 -2.87 -30.56
N TYR A 601 20.58 -2.71 -31.10
CA TYR A 601 19.90 -3.80 -31.78
C TYR A 601 20.62 -4.26 -33.04
N LYS A 602 21.01 -3.32 -33.91
CA LYS A 602 21.72 -3.63 -35.17
C LYS A 602 23.06 -4.31 -34.90
N ASP A 603 23.82 -3.82 -33.93
CA ASP A 603 25.11 -4.39 -33.56
C ASP A 603 24.96 -5.81 -32.99
N ALA A 604 23.88 -6.10 -32.26
CA ALA A 604 23.61 -7.43 -31.72
C ALA A 604 23.14 -8.46 -32.77
N LEU A 605 22.83 -8.02 -34.00
CA LEU A 605 22.47 -8.89 -35.13
C LEU A 605 23.66 -9.25 -36.03
N LEU A 606 24.81 -8.57 -35.86
CA LEU A 606 26.06 -8.83 -36.57
C LEU A 606 26.87 -9.92 -35.86
#